data_AF-A0A8J7CG46-F1
#
_entry.id   AF-A0A8J7CG46-F1
#
_cell.length_a   1.000
_cell.length_b   1.000
_cell.length_c   1.000
_cell.angle_alpha   90.00
_cell.angle_beta   90.00
_cell.angle_gamma   90.00
#
_symmetry.space_group_name_H-M   'P 1'
#
loop_
_entity.id
_entity.type
_entity.pdbx_description
1 polymer ?
#
loop_
_entity_poly.entity_id
_entity_poly.type
_entity_poly.pdbx_seq_one_letter_code
_entity_poly.pdbx_strand_id
1 'polypeptide(L)'
;MTSSRTLADLASDLGTDVIGDEDFEVCGVRPLETAKAEHLSFLHNPKYVDEAKASEAGAILVADAEVLLGRNLLVCPEPYLALAQALEIFHPMERPEPGVHPSAVVAAGVSVGEGASIGPLASVAEGVTVGEGTVVGAGCVIGRGVGIGGDCLLHPRVVVGEQCRIGDRCNVHSGTVIGYDGFGFATVDGTHHKV
;
A
#
# COMPACT_ATOMS: atom_id res chain seq x y z
N MET A 1 -10.39 -1.33 14.14
CA MET A 1 -11.63 -2.12 14.29
C MET A 1 -12.00 -2.64 12.91
N THR A 2 -11.83 -3.93 12.65
CA THR A 2 -12.28 -4.54 11.38
C THR A 2 -13.81 -4.58 11.45
N SER A 3 -14.46 -3.67 10.72
CA SER A 3 -15.92 -3.67 10.61
C SER A 3 -16.31 -4.79 9.64
N SER A 4 -17.24 -5.65 10.02
CA SER A 4 -17.83 -6.63 9.10
C SER A 4 -18.62 -5.92 8.00
N ARG A 5 -18.79 -6.59 6.86
CA ARG A 5 -19.61 -6.11 5.74
C ARG A 5 -20.46 -7.24 5.20
N THR A 6 -21.68 -6.90 4.81
CA THR A 6 -22.56 -7.82 4.07
C THR A 6 -21.99 -8.08 2.67
N LEU A 7 -22.38 -9.18 2.05
CA LEU A 7 -21.99 -9.44 0.66
C LEU A 7 -22.63 -8.44 -0.30
N ALA A 8 -23.84 -7.96 -0.03
CA ALA A 8 -24.48 -6.91 -0.82
C ALA A 8 -23.66 -5.60 -0.80
N ASP A 9 -23.27 -5.12 0.38
CA ASP A 9 -22.47 -3.89 0.51
C ASP A 9 -21.11 -4.06 -0.15
N LEU A 10 -20.45 -5.19 0.10
CA LEU A 10 -19.15 -5.47 -0.47
C LEU A 10 -19.22 -5.62 -2.00
N ALA A 11 -20.27 -6.22 -2.53
CA ALA A 11 -20.49 -6.33 -3.97
C ALA A 11 -20.70 -4.96 -4.63
N SER A 12 -21.45 -4.07 -3.97
CA SER A 12 -21.61 -2.69 -4.43
C SER A 12 -20.28 -1.92 -4.44
N ASP A 13 -19.46 -2.08 -3.39
CA ASP A 13 -18.15 -1.43 -3.29
C ASP A 13 -17.14 -1.96 -4.33
N LEU A 14 -17.20 -3.26 -4.64
CA LEU A 14 -16.27 -3.95 -5.54
C LEU A 14 -16.75 -4.00 -7.00
N GLY A 15 -18.02 -3.66 -7.28
CA GLY A 15 -18.62 -3.81 -8.60
C GLY A 15 -18.76 -5.26 -9.06
N THR A 16 -19.15 -6.14 -8.13
CA THR A 16 -19.33 -7.58 -8.39
C THR A 16 -20.81 -7.98 -8.30
N ASP A 17 -21.18 -9.11 -8.88
CA ASP A 17 -22.49 -9.72 -8.65
C ASP A 17 -22.45 -10.64 -7.42
N VAL A 18 -23.57 -10.76 -6.69
CA VAL A 18 -23.70 -11.68 -5.56
C VAL A 18 -24.43 -12.94 -5.99
N ILE A 19 -23.94 -14.09 -5.56
CA ILE A 19 -24.68 -15.36 -5.57
C ILE A 19 -24.68 -15.93 -4.16
N GLY A 20 -25.85 -16.35 -3.68
CA GLY A 20 -26.04 -16.87 -2.33
C GLY A 20 -26.75 -15.87 -1.45
N ASP A 21 -26.34 -15.79 -0.19
CA ASP A 21 -26.95 -14.93 0.84
C ASP A 21 -26.33 -13.52 0.82
N GLU A 22 -27.09 -12.54 0.33
CA GLU A 22 -26.70 -11.12 0.25
C GLU A 22 -26.43 -10.49 1.63
N ASP A 23 -27.13 -10.98 2.67
CA ASP A 23 -27.01 -10.47 4.04
C ASP A 23 -25.85 -11.12 4.81
N PHE A 24 -25.15 -12.09 4.20
CA PHE A 24 -24.04 -12.78 4.83
C PHE A 24 -22.88 -11.82 5.11
N GLU A 25 -22.36 -11.84 6.34
CA GLU A 25 -21.27 -10.94 6.73
C GLU A 25 -19.89 -11.60 6.64
N VAL A 26 -18.93 -10.84 6.10
CA VAL A 26 -17.50 -11.16 6.15
C VAL A 26 -16.73 -10.08 6.90
N CYS A 27 -15.72 -10.46 7.67
CA CYS A 27 -14.93 -9.56 8.54
C CYS A 27 -13.47 -9.38 8.09
N GLY A 28 -13.05 -10.06 7.03
CA GLY A 28 -11.68 -9.95 6.52
C GLY A 28 -11.40 -10.85 5.34
N VAL A 29 -10.21 -10.68 4.76
CA VAL A 29 -9.75 -11.48 3.61
C VAL A 29 -8.71 -12.49 4.07
N ARG A 30 -8.83 -13.76 3.63
CA ARG A 30 -7.81 -14.80 3.90
C ARG A 30 -7.59 -15.72 2.69
N PRO A 31 -6.37 -16.28 2.52
CA PRO A 31 -6.12 -17.37 1.58
C PRO A 31 -7.02 -18.59 1.82
N LEU A 32 -7.33 -19.35 0.77
CA LEU A 32 -8.26 -20.48 0.80
C LEU A 32 -7.93 -21.50 1.91
N GLU A 33 -6.64 -21.71 2.19
CA GLU A 33 -6.11 -22.69 3.13
C GLU A 33 -6.30 -22.28 4.59
N THR A 34 -6.43 -20.98 4.87
CA THR A 34 -6.52 -20.44 6.25
C THR A 34 -7.81 -19.67 6.51
N ALA A 35 -8.62 -19.46 5.48
CA ALA A 35 -9.93 -18.84 5.59
C ALA A 35 -10.86 -19.66 6.48
N LYS A 36 -11.71 -18.94 7.21
CA LYS A 36 -12.78 -19.47 8.07
C LYS A 36 -14.12 -18.90 7.63
N ALA A 37 -15.20 -19.36 8.25
CA ALA A 37 -16.57 -19.04 7.84
C ALA A 37 -16.86 -17.53 7.77
N GLU A 38 -16.19 -16.71 8.58
CA GLU A 38 -16.36 -15.25 8.58
C GLU A 38 -15.46 -14.51 7.58
N HIS A 39 -14.68 -15.21 6.75
CA HIS A 39 -13.72 -14.59 5.82
C HIS A 39 -14.17 -14.67 4.37
N LEU A 40 -13.84 -13.63 3.62
CA LEU A 40 -13.79 -13.66 2.16
C LEU A 40 -12.48 -14.31 1.71
N SER A 41 -12.55 -15.20 0.74
CA SER A 41 -11.39 -15.69 0.00
C SER A 41 -11.56 -15.43 -1.50
N PHE A 42 -10.61 -15.88 -2.31
CA PHE A 42 -10.65 -15.69 -3.76
C PHE A 42 -10.12 -16.90 -4.51
N LEU A 43 -10.65 -17.10 -5.71
CA LEU A 43 -10.17 -18.09 -6.66
C LEU A 43 -9.97 -17.39 -8.01
N HIS A 44 -8.71 -17.11 -8.33
CA HIS A 44 -8.31 -16.56 -9.63
C HIS A 44 -7.69 -17.63 -10.56
N ASN A 45 -6.93 -18.58 -10.01
CA ASN A 45 -6.27 -19.61 -10.81
C ASN A 45 -7.07 -20.93 -10.76
N PRO A 46 -7.54 -21.46 -11.91
CA PRO A 46 -8.33 -22.69 -11.97
C PRO A 46 -7.69 -23.91 -11.31
N LYS A 47 -6.36 -23.95 -11.17
CA LYS A 47 -5.67 -25.06 -10.50
C LYS A 47 -6.02 -25.21 -9.01
N TYR A 48 -6.58 -24.17 -8.39
CA TYR A 48 -6.95 -24.14 -6.98
C TYR A 48 -8.46 -24.40 -6.76
N VAL A 49 -9.20 -24.88 -7.76
CA VAL A 49 -10.64 -25.19 -7.63
C VAL A 49 -10.89 -26.21 -6.53
N ASP A 50 -10.07 -27.26 -6.42
CA ASP A 50 -10.27 -28.29 -5.39
C ASP A 50 -9.97 -27.75 -3.98
N GLU A 51 -8.97 -26.88 -3.84
CA GLU A 51 -8.69 -26.16 -2.60
C GLU A 51 -9.84 -25.21 -2.24
N ALA A 52 -10.43 -24.53 -3.24
CA ALA A 52 -11.57 -23.65 -3.03
C ALA A 52 -12.82 -24.41 -2.59
N LYS A 53 -13.05 -25.60 -3.15
CA LYS A 53 -14.13 -26.49 -2.70
C LYS A 53 -13.93 -26.95 -1.26
N ALA A 54 -12.68 -27.25 -0.87
CA ALA A 54 -12.33 -27.69 0.48
C ALA A 54 -12.23 -26.56 1.52
N SER A 55 -12.13 -25.30 1.07
CA SER A 55 -11.96 -24.14 1.95
C SER A 55 -13.17 -23.90 2.86
N GLU A 56 -12.91 -23.48 4.11
CA GLU A 56 -13.91 -23.06 5.09
C GLU A 56 -14.34 -21.59 4.91
N ALA A 57 -13.87 -20.89 3.86
CA ALA A 57 -14.27 -19.50 3.59
C ALA A 57 -15.79 -19.34 3.49
N GLY A 58 -16.33 -18.29 4.13
CA GLY A 58 -17.76 -17.97 4.09
C GLY A 58 -18.22 -17.53 2.71
N ALA A 59 -17.39 -16.75 2.03
CA ALA A 59 -17.62 -16.30 0.66
C ALA A 59 -16.32 -16.41 -0.16
N ILE A 60 -16.46 -16.59 -1.47
CA ILE A 60 -15.31 -16.69 -2.39
C ILE A 60 -15.54 -15.79 -3.61
N LEU A 61 -14.57 -14.91 -3.87
CA LEU A 61 -14.51 -14.09 -5.07
C LEU A 61 -14.05 -14.93 -6.26
N VAL A 62 -14.82 -14.98 -7.34
CA VAL A 62 -14.60 -15.85 -8.51
C VAL A 62 -14.86 -15.14 -9.83
N ALA A 63 -14.27 -15.65 -10.91
CA ALA A 63 -14.60 -15.23 -12.26
C ALA A 63 -15.84 -15.93 -12.84
N ASP A 64 -16.10 -17.16 -12.38
CA ASP A 64 -17.16 -18.03 -12.87
C ASP A 64 -17.86 -18.68 -11.68
N ALA A 65 -19.17 -18.51 -11.59
CA ALA A 65 -19.99 -19.06 -10.52
C ALA A 65 -20.12 -20.59 -10.57
N GLU A 66 -19.99 -21.18 -11.76
CA GLU A 66 -20.23 -22.61 -11.99
C GLU A 66 -19.20 -23.49 -11.27
N VAL A 67 -18.04 -22.93 -10.91
CA VAL A 67 -16.94 -23.66 -10.26
C VAL A 67 -17.22 -24.02 -8.80
N LEU A 68 -18.14 -23.29 -8.14
CA LEU A 68 -18.42 -23.39 -6.69
C LEU A 68 -19.92 -23.27 -6.37
N LEU A 69 -20.75 -24.04 -7.08
CA LEU A 69 -22.19 -24.05 -6.89
C LEU A 69 -22.60 -24.27 -5.41
N GLY A 70 -23.56 -23.47 -4.94
CA GLY A 70 -24.11 -23.56 -3.59
C GLY A 70 -23.28 -22.87 -2.51
N ARG A 71 -22.20 -22.17 -2.87
CA ARG A 71 -21.43 -21.28 -1.97
C ARG A 71 -21.93 -19.84 -2.12
N ASN A 72 -21.63 -19.01 -1.12
CA ASN A 72 -21.74 -17.57 -1.29
C ASN A 72 -20.56 -17.07 -2.14
N LEU A 73 -20.85 -16.33 -3.20
CA LEU A 73 -19.88 -15.91 -4.19
C LEU A 73 -20.02 -14.41 -4.50
N LEU A 74 -18.88 -13.78 -4.73
CA LEU A 74 -18.79 -12.49 -5.40
C LEU A 74 -18.21 -12.76 -6.80
N VAL A 75 -18.96 -12.42 -7.84
CA VAL A 75 -18.64 -12.82 -9.21
C VAL A 75 -18.27 -11.58 -10.02
N CYS A 76 -17.09 -11.60 -10.63
CA CYS A 76 -16.68 -10.55 -11.58
C CYS A 76 -15.60 -11.05 -12.55
N PRO A 77 -15.47 -10.46 -13.75
CA PRO A 77 -14.46 -10.90 -14.72
C PRO A 77 -13.01 -10.84 -14.22
N GLU A 78 -12.71 -9.89 -13.31
CA GLU A 78 -11.36 -9.60 -12.82
C GLU A 78 -11.26 -9.79 -11.28
N PRO A 79 -11.33 -11.02 -10.76
CA PRO A 79 -11.37 -11.27 -9.32
C PRO A 79 -10.07 -10.83 -8.61
N TYR A 80 -8.94 -10.78 -9.29
CA TYR A 80 -7.70 -10.31 -8.66
C TYR A 80 -7.72 -8.79 -8.38
N LEU A 81 -8.42 -8.01 -9.21
CA LEU A 81 -8.61 -6.58 -8.98
C LEU A 81 -9.57 -6.32 -7.81
N ALA A 82 -10.72 -7.01 -7.81
CA ALA A 82 -11.68 -6.91 -6.71
C ALA A 82 -11.08 -7.40 -5.38
N LEU A 83 -10.16 -8.38 -5.40
CA LEU A 83 -9.38 -8.75 -4.22
C LEU A 83 -8.52 -7.59 -3.69
N ALA A 84 -7.83 -6.86 -4.56
CA ALA A 84 -6.99 -5.74 -4.15
C ALA A 84 -7.83 -4.64 -3.46
N GLN A 85 -9.01 -4.35 -3.99
CA GLN A 85 -9.96 -3.41 -3.40
C GLN A 85 -10.54 -3.93 -2.07
N ALA A 86 -10.86 -5.23 -1.98
CA ALA A 86 -11.29 -5.84 -0.73
C ALA A 86 -10.20 -5.77 0.36
N LEU A 87 -8.94 -5.94 -0.01
CA LEU A 87 -7.81 -5.78 0.90
C LEU A 87 -7.69 -4.34 1.42
N GLU A 88 -7.96 -3.32 0.61
CA GLU A 88 -8.00 -1.93 1.07
C GLU A 88 -9.13 -1.67 2.08
N ILE A 89 -10.28 -2.33 1.92
CA ILE A 89 -11.44 -2.21 2.81
C ILE A 89 -11.19 -2.90 4.16
N PHE A 90 -10.71 -4.15 4.14
CA PHE A 90 -10.57 -4.96 5.35
C PHE A 90 -9.21 -4.82 6.04
N HIS A 91 -8.19 -4.38 5.31
CA HIS A 91 -6.84 -4.17 5.79
C HIS A 91 -6.32 -2.78 5.37
N PRO A 92 -7.04 -1.70 5.74
CA PRO A 92 -6.60 -0.36 5.40
C PRO A 92 -5.23 -0.11 6.03
N MET A 93 -4.35 0.53 5.27
CA MET A 93 -3.04 0.91 5.77
C MET A 93 -3.21 1.88 6.95
N GLU A 94 -2.68 1.51 8.11
CA GLU A 94 -2.60 2.42 9.24
C GLU A 94 -1.71 3.61 8.86
N ARG A 95 -2.33 4.77 8.70
CA ARG A 95 -1.60 6.04 8.53
C ARG A 95 -1.31 6.62 9.90
N PRO A 96 -0.07 7.08 10.16
CA PRO A 96 0.24 7.79 11.40
C PRO A 96 -0.52 9.11 11.46
N GLU A 97 -0.71 9.62 12.68
CA GLU A 97 -1.33 10.93 12.91
C GLU A 97 -0.57 12.03 12.13
N PRO A 98 -1.30 12.95 11.47
CA PRO A 98 -0.69 14.08 10.78
C PRO A 98 0.18 14.92 11.71
N GLY A 99 1.24 15.49 11.13
CA GLY A 99 2.16 16.39 11.80
C GLY A 99 3.59 15.86 11.91
N VAL A 100 4.42 16.63 12.60
CA VAL A 100 5.85 16.35 12.76
C VAL A 100 6.06 15.71 14.12
N HIS A 101 6.61 14.50 14.15
CA HIS A 101 6.95 13.85 15.40
C HIS A 101 7.97 14.69 16.18
N PRO A 102 7.85 14.85 17.53
CA PRO A 102 8.74 15.72 18.31
C PRO A 102 10.24 15.40 18.23
N SER A 103 10.60 14.17 17.86
CA SER A 103 11.99 13.74 17.68
C SER A 103 12.51 13.87 16.24
N ALA A 104 11.68 14.31 15.30
CA ALA A 104 12.13 14.62 13.95
C ALA A 104 12.92 15.94 13.96
N VAL A 105 13.99 16.01 13.16
CA VAL A 105 14.78 17.22 12.97
C VAL A 105 14.38 17.81 11.63
N VAL A 106 13.62 18.91 11.65
CA VAL A 106 13.10 19.57 10.45
C VAL A 106 13.69 20.98 10.38
N ALA A 107 14.34 21.30 9.27
CA ALA A 107 14.87 22.63 9.01
C ALA A 107 13.76 23.69 8.95
N ALA A 108 14.11 24.95 9.25
CA ALA A 108 13.17 26.06 9.13
C ALA A 108 12.71 26.24 7.67
N GLY A 109 11.42 26.57 7.47
CA GLY A 109 10.85 26.84 6.15
C GLY A 109 10.52 25.62 5.30
N VAL A 110 10.58 24.39 5.86
CA VAL A 110 10.03 23.20 5.21
C VAL A 110 8.51 23.32 5.11
N SER A 111 7.97 23.06 3.92
CA SER A 111 6.54 23.05 3.69
C SER A 111 6.00 21.63 3.87
N VAL A 112 5.02 21.48 4.76
CA VAL A 112 4.35 20.20 5.05
C VAL A 112 2.87 20.37 4.73
N GLY A 113 2.37 19.58 3.78
CA GLY A 113 0.98 19.62 3.35
C GLY A 113 0.00 19.15 4.43
N GLU A 114 -1.27 19.46 4.24
CA GLU A 114 -2.36 19.01 5.11
C GLU A 114 -2.37 17.47 5.20
N GLY A 115 -2.65 16.91 6.38
CA GLY A 115 -2.68 15.45 6.58
C GLY A 115 -1.33 14.73 6.46
N ALA A 116 -0.23 15.42 6.09
CA ALA A 116 1.08 14.79 5.97
C ALA A 116 1.70 14.52 7.34
N SER A 117 2.56 13.50 7.42
CA SER A 117 3.23 13.10 8.66
C SER A 117 4.73 12.91 8.46
N ILE A 118 5.50 13.33 9.46
CA ILE A 118 6.95 13.13 9.52
C ILE A 118 7.27 12.33 10.79
N GLY A 119 7.71 11.10 10.59
CA GLY A 119 7.93 10.11 11.63
C GLY A 119 9.13 10.40 12.53
N PRO A 120 9.26 9.66 13.64
CA PRO A 120 10.31 9.87 14.63
C PRO A 120 11.70 9.74 14.01
N LEU A 121 12.63 10.58 14.47
CA LEU A 121 14.04 10.58 14.07
C LEU A 121 14.28 10.83 12.57
N ALA A 122 13.27 11.23 11.80
CA ALA A 122 13.49 11.69 10.44
C ALA A 122 14.26 13.02 10.43
N SER A 123 15.14 13.19 9.45
CA SER A 123 15.89 14.43 9.22
C SER A 123 15.48 15.04 7.88
N VAL A 124 15.00 16.29 7.91
CA VAL A 124 14.47 16.99 6.73
C VAL A 124 15.20 18.32 6.57
N ALA A 125 15.95 18.44 5.48
CA ALA A 125 16.77 19.61 5.19
C ALA A 125 15.97 20.81 4.66
N GLU A 126 16.63 21.95 4.50
CA GLU A 126 16.02 23.20 4.04
C GLU A 126 15.44 23.10 2.62
N GLY A 127 14.41 23.90 2.32
CA GLY A 127 13.78 23.96 1.00
C GLY A 127 13.01 22.70 0.60
N VAL A 128 12.77 21.77 1.52
CA VAL A 128 11.95 20.57 1.25
C VAL A 128 10.47 20.93 1.23
N THR A 129 9.73 20.30 0.31
CA THR A 129 8.26 20.30 0.29
C THR A 129 7.76 18.86 0.39
N VAL A 130 6.83 18.63 1.32
CA VAL A 130 6.11 17.36 1.50
C VAL A 130 4.65 17.59 1.18
N GLY A 131 4.11 16.92 0.16
CA GLY A 131 2.74 17.10 -0.28
C GLY A 131 1.69 16.58 0.71
N GLU A 132 0.42 16.91 0.46
CA GLU A 132 -0.74 16.51 1.25
C GLU A 132 -0.80 14.99 1.47
N GLY A 133 -1.17 14.54 2.66
CA GLY A 133 -1.36 13.12 2.98
C GLY A 133 -0.11 12.25 2.93
N THR A 134 1.06 12.81 2.60
CA THR A 134 2.31 12.06 2.48
C THR A 134 2.85 11.65 3.85
N VAL A 135 3.31 10.41 3.93
CA VAL A 135 3.94 9.82 5.11
C VAL A 135 5.44 9.70 4.89
N VAL A 136 6.23 10.44 5.67
CA VAL A 136 7.68 10.28 5.77
C VAL A 136 7.99 9.41 6.99
N GLY A 137 8.42 8.18 6.76
CA GLY A 137 8.64 7.19 7.81
C GLY A 137 9.79 7.51 8.77
N ALA A 138 9.86 6.76 9.86
CA ALA A 138 10.87 6.94 10.89
C ALA A 138 12.31 6.84 10.34
N GLY A 139 13.18 7.76 10.78
CA GLY A 139 14.59 7.76 10.39
C GLY A 139 14.86 8.02 8.90
N CYS A 140 13.88 8.50 8.12
CA CYS A 140 14.14 8.95 6.76
C CYS A 140 15.10 10.15 6.76
N VAL A 141 15.92 10.26 5.72
CA VAL A 141 16.82 11.40 5.51
C VAL A 141 16.45 12.06 4.19
N ILE A 142 15.91 13.28 4.27
CA ILE A 142 15.43 14.04 3.12
C ILE A 142 16.36 15.22 2.87
N GLY A 143 17.10 15.15 1.77
CA GLY A 143 18.09 16.13 1.36
C GLY A 143 17.50 17.48 0.98
N ARG A 144 18.38 18.48 0.87
CA ARG A 144 18.01 19.86 0.61
C ARG A 144 17.24 20.02 -0.69
N GLY A 145 16.19 20.84 -0.67
CA GLY A 145 15.45 21.21 -1.87
C GLY A 145 14.66 20.07 -2.51
N VAL A 146 14.45 18.94 -1.82
CA VAL A 146 13.64 17.82 -2.31
C VAL A 146 12.17 18.19 -2.36
N GLY A 147 11.49 17.81 -3.45
CA GLY A 147 10.04 17.90 -3.54
C GLY A 147 9.42 16.51 -3.52
N ILE A 148 8.50 16.27 -2.60
CA ILE A 148 7.71 15.04 -2.51
C ILE A 148 6.25 15.41 -2.75
N GLY A 149 5.60 14.74 -3.70
CA GLY A 149 4.18 14.92 -4.02
C GLY A 149 3.24 14.49 -2.89
N GLY A 150 1.94 14.50 -3.17
CA GLY A 150 0.89 14.08 -2.26
C GLY A 150 0.66 12.57 -2.22
N ASP A 151 0.11 12.08 -1.12
CA ASP A 151 -0.22 10.67 -0.87
C ASP A 151 0.94 9.68 -1.08
N CYS A 152 2.17 10.13 -0.86
CA CYS A 152 3.33 9.27 -0.89
C CYS A 152 3.51 8.51 0.43
N LEU A 153 4.11 7.32 0.34
CA LEU A 153 4.56 6.55 1.49
C LEU A 153 6.05 6.30 1.36
N LEU A 154 6.85 7.00 2.16
CA LEU A 154 8.25 6.67 2.35
C LEU A 154 8.35 5.81 3.62
N HIS A 155 8.63 4.53 3.45
CA HIS A 155 8.85 3.63 4.56
C HIS A 155 10.11 4.01 5.37
N PRO A 156 10.29 3.48 6.61
CA PRO A 156 11.40 3.87 7.47
C PRO A 156 12.78 3.76 6.83
N ARG A 157 13.66 4.73 7.13
CA ARG A 157 15.06 4.78 6.67
C ARG A 157 15.22 4.86 5.15
N VAL A 158 14.29 5.50 4.45
CA VAL A 158 14.51 5.95 3.06
C VAL A 158 15.44 7.17 3.07
N VAL A 159 16.40 7.20 2.16
CA VAL A 159 17.30 8.34 1.94
C VAL A 159 16.98 8.96 0.58
N VAL A 160 16.70 10.25 0.57
CA VAL A 160 16.48 11.03 -0.65
C VAL A 160 17.55 12.11 -0.71
N GLY A 161 18.42 12.07 -1.72
CA GLY A 161 19.47 13.05 -1.93
C GLY A 161 18.93 14.40 -2.39
N GLU A 162 19.80 15.41 -2.41
CA GLU A 162 19.41 16.79 -2.68
C GLU A 162 18.70 16.95 -4.04
N GLN A 163 17.78 17.91 -4.10
CA GLN A 163 17.09 18.36 -5.32
C GLN A 163 16.27 17.30 -6.06
N CYS A 164 16.07 16.11 -5.47
CA CYS A 164 15.21 15.09 -6.04
C CYS A 164 13.74 15.51 -6.12
N ARG A 165 13.00 14.87 -7.02
CA ARG A 165 11.54 15.02 -7.15
C ARG A 165 10.91 13.64 -7.10
N ILE A 166 10.03 13.45 -6.13
CA ILE A 166 9.13 12.30 -6.02
C ILE A 166 7.74 12.82 -6.37
N GLY A 167 7.05 12.17 -7.32
CA GLY A 167 5.70 12.53 -7.74
C GLY A 167 4.64 12.20 -6.68
N ASP A 168 3.38 12.15 -7.07
CA ASP A 168 2.28 11.77 -6.18
C ASP A 168 2.11 10.25 -6.10
N ARG A 169 1.53 9.76 -4.99
CA ARG A 169 1.13 8.35 -4.78
C ARG A 169 2.27 7.35 -4.98
N CYS A 170 3.50 7.77 -4.69
CA CYS A 170 4.68 6.91 -4.74
C CYS A 170 4.82 6.11 -3.45
N ASN A 171 5.17 4.83 -3.56
CA ASN A 171 5.51 3.98 -2.43
C ASN A 171 7.00 3.60 -2.50
N VAL A 172 7.78 4.03 -1.49
CA VAL A 172 9.24 3.84 -1.44
C VAL A 172 9.60 3.01 -0.20
N HIS A 173 10.10 1.81 -0.43
CA HIS A 173 10.38 0.86 0.65
C HIS A 173 11.67 1.15 1.41
N SER A 174 11.72 0.64 2.65
CA SER A 174 12.78 0.86 3.63
C SER A 174 14.18 0.59 3.10
N GLY A 175 15.13 1.47 3.39
CA GLY A 175 16.53 1.32 2.99
C GLY A 175 16.84 1.74 1.56
N THR A 176 15.84 2.21 0.80
CA THR A 176 16.06 2.77 -0.55
C THR A 176 16.84 4.07 -0.47
N VAL A 177 17.79 4.26 -1.38
CA VAL A 177 18.54 5.50 -1.59
C VAL A 177 18.20 6.07 -2.97
N ILE A 178 17.72 7.32 -3.02
CA ILE A 178 17.34 8.01 -4.25
C ILE A 178 18.27 9.21 -4.45
N GLY A 179 18.82 9.38 -5.67
CA GLY A 179 19.52 10.61 -6.07
C GLY A 179 20.85 10.87 -5.37
N TYR A 180 21.78 9.94 -5.54
CA TYR A 180 23.16 10.09 -5.08
C TYR A 180 24.13 9.97 -6.24
N ASP A 181 25.38 10.29 -5.94
CA ASP A 181 26.53 10.15 -6.83
C ASP A 181 26.55 8.80 -7.56
N GLY A 182 26.43 8.86 -8.88
CA GLY A 182 26.63 7.72 -9.76
C GLY A 182 28.12 7.36 -9.91
N PHE A 183 28.37 6.32 -10.70
CA PHE A 183 29.72 5.89 -11.06
C PHE A 183 30.30 6.72 -12.21
N GLY A 184 30.61 8.00 -11.93
CA GLY A 184 31.23 8.93 -12.88
C GLY A 184 32.70 9.18 -12.55
N PHE A 185 33.61 8.64 -13.36
CA PHE A 185 35.05 8.82 -13.18
C PHE A 185 35.77 9.04 -14.51
N ALA A 186 36.73 9.96 -14.52
CA ALA A 186 37.73 10.08 -15.57
C ALA A 186 38.99 9.31 -15.14
N THR A 187 39.52 8.46 -16.03
CA THR A 187 40.73 7.68 -15.73
C THR A 187 41.93 8.27 -16.44
N VAL A 188 42.94 8.70 -15.67
CA VAL A 188 44.20 9.27 -16.17
C VAL A 188 45.34 8.51 -15.52
N ASP A 189 46.26 7.97 -16.35
CA ASP A 189 47.42 7.18 -15.90
C ASP A 189 47.06 6.07 -14.89
N GLY A 190 45.92 5.40 -15.10
CA GLY A 190 45.43 4.32 -14.23
C GLY A 190 44.78 4.77 -12.91
N THR A 191 44.64 6.08 -12.68
CA THR A 191 43.99 6.65 -11.49
C THR A 191 42.59 7.15 -11.83
N HIS A 192 41.60 6.82 -10.99
CA HIS A 192 40.22 7.29 -11.14
C HIS A 192 40.02 8.63 -10.44
N HIS A 193 39.59 9.63 -11.20
CA HIS A 193 39.22 10.95 -10.70
C HIS A 193 37.69 11.10 -10.78
N LYS A 194 37.06 11.39 -9.64
CA LYS A 194 35.61 11.62 -9.56
C LYS A 194 35.24 12.82 -10.44
N VAL A 195 34.18 12.67 -11.22
CA VAL A 195 33.55 13.76 -12.00
C VAL A 195 32.31 14.23 -11.26
#